data_AF-A0A2V9A6U3-F1
#
_entry.id   AF-A0A2V9A6U3-F1
#
_cell.length_a   1.000
_cell.length_b   1.000
_cell.length_c   1.000
_cell.angle_alpha   90.00
_cell.angle_beta   90.00
_cell.angle_gamma   90.00
#
_symmetry.space_group_name_H-M   'P 1'
#
loop_
_entity.id
_entity.type
_entity.pdbx_description
1 polymer ?
#
loop_
_entity_poly.entity_id
_entity_poly.type
_entity_poly.pdbx_seq_one_letter_code
_entity_poly.pdbx_strand_id
1 'polypeptide(L)'
;LHEYDRLFLYLNCPGLEATNWRGEQAIRPAVVARKVWGGNRTENGAHGQEVLTSVLRTSRQRAADPLPSLAALLRSPKSYVLDFGSHYPARC
;
A
#
# COMPACT_ATOMS: atom_id res chain seq x y z
N LEU A 1 -14.38 11.24 -12.89
CA LEU A 1 -15.05 10.78 -14.15
C LEU A 1 -14.31 9.62 -14.83
N HIS A 2 -12.98 9.48 -14.69
CA HIS A 2 -12.19 8.37 -15.27
C HIS A 2 -12.30 7.01 -14.56
N GLU A 3 -13.16 6.88 -13.55
CA GLU A 3 -13.18 5.74 -12.61
C GLU A 3 -14.37 4.80 -12.86
N TYR A 4 -15.40 5.28 -13.57
CA TYR A 4 -16.64 4.54 -13.84
C TYR A 4 -16.38 3.25 -14.62
N ASP A 5 -15.40 3.25 -15.53
CA ASP A 5 -15.04 2.08 -16.36
C ASP A 5 -14.54 0.90 -15.50
N ARG A 6 -14.09 1.16 -14.27
CA ARG A 6 -13.59 0.13 -13.34
C ARG A 6 -14.66 -0.39 -12.38
N LEU A 7 -15.81 0.27 -12.25
CA LEU A 7 -16.87 -0.15 -11.32
C LEU A 7 -17.41 -1.54 -11.64
N PHE A 8 -17.48 -1.88 -12.92
CA PHE A 8 -18.03 -3.15 -13.41
C PHE A 8 -16.95 -4.14 -13.87
N LEU A 9 -15.68 -3.93 -13.47
CA LEU A 9 -14.58 -4.80 -13.88
C LEU A 9 -14.82 -6.26 -13.49
N TYR A 10 -15.57 -6.49 -12.39
CA TYR A 10 -15.97 -7.83 -11.93
C TYR A 10 -16.83 -8.61 -12.93
N LEU A 11 -17.53 -7.93 -13.86
CA LEU A 11 -18.27 -8.60 -14.93
C LEU A 11 -17.34 -9.23 -15.97
N ASN A 12 -16.14 -8.66 -16.15
CA ASN A 12 -15.18 -9.06 -17.17
C ASN A 12 -13.98 -9.84 -16.60
N CYS A 13 -13.81 -9.86 -15.28
CA CYS A 13 -12.65 -10.44 -14.60
C CYS A 13 -13.06 -11.59 -13.67
N PRO A 14 -12.95 -12.85 -14.12
CA PRO A 14 -13.25 -14.01 -13.28
C PRO A 14 -12.44 -13.99 -11.98
N GLY A 15 -13.12 -14.13 -10.85
CA GLY A 15 -12.51 -14.13 -9.51
C GLY A 15 -12.36 -12.75 -8.85
N LEU A 16 -12.75 -11.66 -9.52
CA LEU A 16 -12.94 -10.36 -8.88
C LEU A 16 -14.34 -10.29 -8.27
N GLU A 17 -14.42 -10.00 -6.98
CA GLU A 17 -15.68 -9.89 -6.26
C GLU A 17 -16.34 -8.53 -6.54
N ALA A 18 -17.67 -8.51 -6.66
CA ALA A 18 -18.47 -7.28 -6.76
C ALA A 18 -18.60 -6.57 -5.39
N THR A 19 -17.53 -6.56 -4.59
CA THR A 19 -17.52 -5.98 -3.25
C THR A 19 -16.27 -5.12 -3.06
N ASN A 20 -16.40 -4.05 -2.27
CA ASN A 20 -15.29 -3.20 -1.87
C ASN A 20 -14.51 -3.77 -0.66
N TRP A 21 -14.88 -4.96 -0.16
CA TRP A 21 -14.40 -5.53 1.10
C TRP A 21 -12.87 -5.53 1.20
N ARG A 22 -12.16 -5.94 0.14
CA ARG A 22 -10.69 -5.97 0.12
C ARG A 22 -10.07 -4.57 0.28
N GLY A 23 -10.69 -3.55 -0.32
CA GLY A 23 -10.29 -2.16 -0.19
C GLY A 23 -10.56 -1.62 1.21
N GLU A 24 -11.75 -1.86 1.75
CA GLU A 24 -12.09 -1.49 3.13
C GLU A 24 -11.18 -2.15 4.15
N GLN A 25 -10.90 -3.44 3.99
CA GLN A 25 -9.96 -4.16 4.86
C GLN A 25 -8.53 -3.62 4.74
N ALA A 26 -8.11 -3.18 3.56
CA ALA A 26 -6.78 -2.61 3.35
C ALA A 26 -6.58 -1.26 4.06
N ILE A 27 -7.63 -0.42 4.18
CA ILE A 27 -7.51 0.90 4.83
C ILE A 27 -7.68 0.86 6.35
N ARG A 28 -8.36 -0.16 6.90
CA ARG A 28 -8.62 -0.30 8.35
C ARG A 28 -7.39 -0.10 9.24
N PRO A 29 -6.20 -0.67 8.94
CA PRO A 29 -5.01 -0.43 9.76
C PRO A 29 -4.63 1.05 9.85
N ALA A 30 -4.74 1.81 8.76
CA ALA A 30 -4.44 3.24 8.74
C ALA A 30 -5.47 4.05 9.54
N VAL A 31 -6.75 3.66 9.50
CA VAL A 31 -7.81 4.28 10.31
C VAL A 31 -7.56 4.07 11.81
N VAL A 32 -7.16 2.86 12.21
CA VAL A 32 -6.83 2.56 13.61
C VAL A 32 -5.57 3.32 14.04
N ALA A 33 -4.51 3.29 13.22
CA ALA A 33 -3.27 4.02 13.50
C ALA A 33 -3.53 5.52 13.66
N ARG A 34 -4.36 6.15 12.82
CA ARG A 34 -4.75 7.55 12.98
C ARG A 34 -5.45 7.83 14.33
N LYS A 35 -6.28 6.91 14.81
CA LYS A 35 -7.06 7.09 16.06
C LYS A 35 -6.20 6.88 17.30
N VAL A 36 -5.35 5.85 17.28
CA VAL A 36 -4.59 5.40 18.46
C VAL A 36 -3.23 6.09 18.55
N TRP A 37 -2.62 6.43 17.41
CA TRP A 37 -1.29 7.00 17.32
C TRP A 37 -1.32 8.46 16.86
N GLY A 38 -0.54 9.31 17.54
CA GLY A 38 -0.44 10.75 17.26
C GLY A 38 0.33 11.11 15.99
N GLY A 39 0.80 10.12 15.21
CA GLY A 39 1.65 10.31 14.03
C GLY A 39 1.02 11.17 12.93
N ASN A 40 -0.30 11.26 12.85
CA ASN A 40 -1.00 12.05 11.83
C ASN A 40 -1.44 13.45 12.32
N ARG A 41 -0.89 13.96 13.44
CA ARG A 41 -1.27 15.27 13.99
C ARG A 41 -0.58 16.45 13.30
N THR A 42 0.49 16.21 12.56
CA THR A 42 1.21 17.21 11.76
C THR A 42 1.27 16.75 10.30
N GLU A 43 1.43 17.69 9.36
CA GLU A 43 1.58 17.36 7.94
C GLU A 43 2.77 16.43 7.68
N ASN A 44 3.92 16.72 8.31
CA ASN A 44 5.12 15.89 8.20
C ASN A 44 4.89 14.47 8.71
N GLY A 45 4.19 14.33 9.85
CA GLY A 45 3.88 13.03 10.41
C GLY A 45 2.88 12.24 9.55
N ALA A 46 1.85 12.93 9.02
CA ALA A 46 0.90 12.35 8.09
C ALA A 46 1.57 11.87 6.79
N HIS A 47 2.47 12.67 6.23
CA HIS A 47 3.23 12.30 5.05
C HIS A 47 4.17 11.12 5.31
N GLY A 48 4.87 11.11 6.46
CA GLY A 48 5.68 9.96 6.86
C GLY A 48 4.85 8.67 6.99
N GLN A 49 3.66 8.76 7.60
CA GLN A 49 2.74 7.63 7.73
C GLN A 49 2.22 7.15 6.37
N GLU A 50 1.88 8.06 5.46
CA GLU A 50 1.45 7.76 4.09
C GLU A 50 2.52 6.94 3.35
N VAL A 51 3.76 7.43 3.32
CA VAL A 51 4.89 6.78 2.64
C VAL A 51 5.16 5.39 3.23
N LEU A 52 5.28 5.30 4.56
CA LEU A 52 5.57 4.04 5.24
C LEU A 52 4.47 3.01 5.03
N THR A 53 3.20 3.42 5.14
CA THR A 53 2.06 2.51 4.94
C THR A 53 2.03 1.99 3.50
N SER A 54 2.32 2.84 2.51
CA SER A 54 2.41 2.45 1.10
C SER A 54 3.51 1.40 0.84
N VAL A 55 4.71 1.63 1.38
CA VAL A 55 5.85 0.70 1.27
C VAL A 55 5.53 -0.65 1.91
N LEU A 56 5.02 -0.65 3.14
CA LEU A 56 4.69 -1.87 3.86
C LEU A 56 3.56 -2.64 3.18
N ARG A 57 2.53 -1.92 2.67
CA ARG A 57 1.40 -2.55 1.97
C ARG A 57 1.84 -3.21 0.67
N THR A 58 2.65 -2.52 -0.13
CA THR A 58 3.22 -3.04 -1.38
C THR A 58 4.07 -4.28 -1.13
N SER A 59 4.96 -4.22 -0.13
CA SER A 59 5.81 -5.35 0.25
C SER A 59 4.98 -6.58 0.63
N ARG A 60 3.94 -6.38 1.44
CA ARG A 60 3.01 -7.47 1.81
C ARG A 60 2.24 -8.03 0.62
N GLN A 61 1.80 -7.20 -0.32
CA GLN A 61 1.10 -7.66 -1.54
C GLN A 61 2.00 -8.51 -2.44
N ARG A 62 3.30 -8.21 -2.45
CA ARG A 62 4.31 -8.93 -3.22
C ARG A 62 4.95 -10.11 -2.47
N ALA A 63 4.48 -10.41 -1.25
CA ALA A 63 5.08 -11.40 -0.35
C ALA A 63 6.58 -11.17 -0.10
N ALA A 64 7.01 -9.90 -0.09
CA ALA A 64 8.37 -9.49 0.22
C ALA A 64 8.49 -9.00 1.66
N ASP A 65 9.60 -9.31 2.33
CA ASP A 65 9.94 -8.74 3.64
C ASP A 65 10.50 -7.32 3.47
N PRO A 66 9.83 -6.28 3.97
CA PRO A 66 10.31 -4.90 3.86
C PRO A 66 11.49 -4.58 4.78
N LEU A 67 11.71 -5.34 5.87
CA LEU A 67 12.65 -4.94 6.92
C LEU A 67 14.11 -4.85 6.46
N PRO A 68 14.66 -5.83 5.70
CA PRO A 68 16.04 -5.75 5.22
C PRO A 68 16.27 -4.54 4.32
N SER A 69 15.30 -4.26 3.44
CA SER A 69 15.30 -3.14 2.51
C SER A 69 15.27 -1.79 3.21
N LEU A 70 14.38 -1.62 4.20
CA LEU A 70 14.29 -0.40 5.00
C LEU A 70 15.56 -0.19 5.84
N ALA A 71 16.08 -1.26 6.46
CA ALA A 71 17.30 -1.19 7.25
C ALA A 71 18.54 -0.86 6.41
N ALA A 72 18.61 -1.35 5.16
CA ALA A 72 19.66 -0.96 4.22
C ALA A 72 19.53 0.52 3.82
N LEU A 73 18.31 0.98 3.51
CA LEU A 73 18.05 2.36 3.12
C LEU A 73 18.42 3.36 4.23
N LEU A 74 18.05 3.06 5.48
CA LEU A 74 18.35 3.90 6.63
C LEU A 74 19.86 4.00 6.96
N ARG A 75 20.64 2.97 6.61
CA ARG A 75 22.10 2.93 6.81
C ARG A 75 22.88 3.48 5.62
N SER A 76 22.23 3.70 4.49
CA SER A 76 22.90 4.18 3.29
C SER A 76 23.23 5.68 3.42
N PRO A 77 24.45 6.10 3.08
CA PRO A 77 24.82 7.51 3.06
C PRO A 77 24.16 8.29 1.91
N LYS A 78 23.55 7.59 0.95
CA LYS A 78 22.84 8.17 -0.21
C LYS A 78 21.46 7.56 -0.35
N SER A 79 20.47 8.37 -0.75
CA SER A 79 19.16 7.85 -1.12
C SER A 79 19.24 7.07 -2.43
N TYR A 80 18.44 6.02 -2.53
CA TYR A 80 18.27 5.23 -3.75
C TYR A 80 16.84 4.74 -3.85
N VAL A 81 16.40 4.40 -5.07
CA VAL A 81 15.05 3.88 -5.31
C VAL A 81 15.00 2.44 -4.83
N LEU A 82 14.04 2.15 -3.95
CA LEU A 82 13.82 0.79 -3.47
C LEU A 82 12.98 0.01 -4.49
N ASP A 83 13.55 -1.07 -5.03
CA ASP A 83 12.84 -1.99 -5.90
C ASP A 83 12.28 -3.16 -5.09
N PHE A 84 10.97 -3.39 -5.20
CA PHE A 84 10.27 -4.49 -4.55
C PHE A 84 10.02 -5.68 -5.50
N GLY A 85 10.61 -5.67 -6.71
CA GLY A 85 10.44 -6.71 -7.73
C GLY A 85 9.06 -6.69 -8.39
N SER A 86 8.99 -6.84 -9.71
CA SER A 86 7.72 -6.91 -10.45
C SER A 86 7.16 -8.32 -10.42
N HIS A 87 6.27 -8.62 -9.47
CA HIS A 87 5.41 -9.79 -9.54
C HIS A 87 3.96 -9.37 -9.32
N TYR A 88 3.40 -8.73 -10.34
CA TYR A 88 1.96 -8.77 -10.54
C TYR A 88 1.68 -9.94 -11.49
N PRO A 89 0.99 -11.02 -11.06
CA PRO A 89 0.34 -11.86 -12.05
C PRO A 89 -0.60 -10.93 -12.83
N ALA A 90 -0.50 -10.94 -14.16
CA ALA A 90 -1.47 -10.27 -15.01
C ALA A 90 -2.85 -10.78 -14.61
N ARG A 91 -3.58 -9.96 -13.87
CA ARG A 91 -5.01 -10.15 -13.63
C ARG A 91 -5.68 -9.06 -14.45
N CYS A 92 -6.74 -9.46 -15.14
CA CYS A 92 -7.60 -8.62 -15.97
C CYS A 92 -7.91 -7.27 -15.31
#